data_AF-A0AAU9WVW2-F1
#
_entry.id   AF-A0AAU9WVW2-F1
#
_cell.length_a   1.000
_cell.length_b   1.000
_cell.length_c   1.000
_cell.angle_alpha   90.00
_cell.angle_beta   90.00
_cell.angle_gamma   90.00
#
_symmetry.space_group_name_H-M   'P 1'
#
loop_
_entity.id
_entity.type
_entity.pdbx_description
1 polymer ?
#
loop_
_entity_poly.entity_id
_entity_poly.type
_entity_poly.pdbx_seq_one_letter_code
_entity_poly.pdbx_strand_id
1 'polypeptide(L)'
;SLWLHLRPTRLPRGFSCIIATVIYHPPKSDDRSFREHLFQSLTLMESKYPNCGILVTGDFNRLDIGCLLKHFRLKQIVKEHTRKDATLDLILTNMHDHYSPPQPFAPLGLSDHNVVVATPLHGKRINNTKKTITKRDLRASS
;
A
#
# COMPACT_ATOMS: atom_id res chain seq x y z
N SER A 1 10.23 -7.56 11.71
CA SER A 1 9.81 -6.94 10.43
C SER A 1 10.82 -5.88 10.02
N LEU A 2 10.93 -5.56 8.74
CA LEU A 2 11.75 -4.46 8.23
C LEU A 2 10.85 -3.28 7.86
N TRP A 3 11.11 -2.09 8.42
CA TRP A 3 10.31 -0.89 8.20
C TRP A 3 11.06 0.13 7.35
N LEU A 4 10.34 0.76 6.42
CA LEU A 4 10.83 1.79 5.51
C LEU A 4 9.90 3.01 5.58
N HIS A 5 10.51 4.19 5.71
CA HIS A 5 9.81 5.46 5.55
C HIS A 5 10.19 6.07 4.22
N LEU A 6 9.21 6.21 3.33
CA LEU A 6 9.39 6.62 1.94
C LEU A 6 8.66 7.95 1.70
N ARG A 7 9.33 8.89 1.03
CA ARG A 7 8.76 10.16 0.57
C ARG A 7 9.08 10.37 -0.90
N PRO A 8 8.39 9.66 -1.81
CA PRO A 8 8.58 9.88 -3.24
C PRO A 8 8.18 11.31 -3.63
N THR A 9 8.74 11.80 -4.73
CA THR A 9 8.48 13.16 -5.23
C THR A 9 7.02 13.41 -5.60
N ARG A 10 6.27 12.34 -5.87
CA ARG A 10 4.83 12.37 -6.14
C ARG A 10 4.12 11.35 -5.27
N LEU A 11 3.15 11.82 -4.50
CA LEU A 11 2.24 11.01 -3.71
C LEU A 11 0.80 11.28 -4.13
N PRO A 12 -0.11 10.30 -4.00
CA PRO A 12 -1.53 10.57 -4.13
C PRO A 12 -1.97 11.63 -3.11
N ARG A 13 -2.95 12.45 -3.49
CA ARG A 13 -3.47 13.51 -2.60
C ARG A 13 -3.99 12.89 -1.31
N GLY A 14 -3.73 13.55 -0.19
CA GLY A 14 -4.16 13.09 1.13
C GLY A 14 -3.14 12.24 1.87
N PHE A 15 -2.07 11.77 1.20
CA PHE A 15 -0.99 11.03 1.86
C PHE A 15 0.26 11.87 2.06
N SER A 16 0.83 11.85 3.26
CA SER A 16 2.02 12.65 3.65
C SER A 16 3.35 11.94 3.37
N CYS A 17 3.36 10.62 3.47
CA CYS A 17 4.48 9.73 3.18
C CYS A 17 3.94 8.30 2.98
N ILE A 18 4.82 7.35 2.69
CA ILE A 18 4.50 5.93 2.70
C ILE A 18 5.35 5.26 3.79
N ILE A 19 4.70 4.51 4.66
CA ILE A 19 5.33 3.58 5.59
C ILE A 19 5.15 2.18 5.02
N ALA A 20 6.26 1.57 4.60
CA ALA A 20 6.27 0.21 4.08
C ALA A 20 6.92 -0.72 5.10
N THR A 21 6.37 -1.91 5.26
CA THR A 21 6.96 -2.95 6.10
C THR A 21 6.89 -4.30 5.41
N VAL A 22 7.99 -5.04 5.52
CA VAL A 22 8.06 -6.43 5.06
C VAL A 22 8.04 -7.34 6.29
N ILE A 23 7.13 -8.31 6.27
CA ILE A 23 6.97 -9.28 7.35
C ILE A 23 7.19 -10.71 6.84
N TYR A 24 7.63 -11.58 7.74
CA TYR A 24 7.62 -13.02 7.56
C TYR A 24 7.06 -13.61 8.86
N HIS A 25 5.94 -14.33 8.75
CA HIS A 25 5.33 -15.05 9.86
C HIS A 25 5.55 -16.56 9.69
N PRO A 26 6.45 -17.19 10.46
CA PRO A 26 6.71 -18.62 10.35
C PRO A 26 5.45 -19.50 10.56
N PRO A 27 5.31 -20.66 9.88
CA PRO A 27 4.14 -21.54 10.04
C PRO A 27 3.89 -22.09 11.45
N LYS A 28 4.89 -22.05 12.34
CA LYS A 28 4.86 -22.63 13.69
C LYS A 28 5.11 -21.62 14.80
N SER A 29 5.11 -20.32 14.49
CA SER A 29 5.30 -19.28 15.50
C SER A 29 3.99 -18.93 16.21
N ASP A 30 4.11 -18.27 17.37
CA ASP A 30 2.95 -17.74 18.08
C ASP A 30 2.30 -16.58 17.32
N ASP A 31 1.13 -16.84 16.76
CA ASP A 31 0.30 -15.87 16.04
C ASP A 31 -0.04 -14.66 16.91
N ARG A 32 -0.27 -14.86 18.21
CA ARG A 32 -0.75 -13.79 19.08
C ARG A 32 0.33 -12.75 19.32
N SER A 33 1.50 -13.16 19.81
CA SER A 33 2.61 -12.24 20.08
C SER A 33 3.05 -11.52 18.81
N PHE A 34 3.11 -12.22 17.68
CA PHE A 34 3.48 -11.61 16.40
C PHE A 34 2.46 -10.53 15.98
N ARG A 35 1.16 -10.84 16.07
CA ARG A 35 0.10 -9.90 15.73
C ARG A 35 0.05 -8.70 16.67
N GLU A 36 0.22 -8.91 17.98
CA GLU A 36 0.28 -7.82 18.96
C GLU A 36 1.46 -6.89 18.66
N HIS A 37 2.64 -7.45 18.38
CA HIS A 37 3.81 -6.66 18.00
C HIS A 37 3.59 -5.87 16.70
N LEU A 38 3.03 -6.50 15.66
CA LEU A 38 2.73 -5.83 14.39
C LEU A 38 1.67 -4.73 14.57
N PHE A 39 0.63 -4.99 15.37
CA PHE A 39 -0.42 -4.02 15.69
C PHE A 39 0.17 -2.80 16.39
N GLN A 40 0.92 -2.98 17.48
CA GLN A 40 1.56 -1.89 18.23
C GLN A 40 2.51 -1.09 17.34
N SER A 41 3.28 -1.77 16.48
CA SER A 41 4.19 -1.11 15.56
C SER A 41 3.45 -0.25 14.53
N LEU A 42 2.34 -0.74 13.97
CA LEU A 42 1.51 0.03 13.05
C LEU A 42 0.86 1.24 13.74
N THR A 43 0.35 1.06 14.97
CA THR A 43 -0.20 2.17 15.78
C THR A 43 0.84 3.25 16.03
N LEU A 44 2.07 2.87 16.38
CA LEU A 44 3.17 3.81 16.59
C LEU A 44 3.52 4.56 15.30
N MET A 45 3.54 3.87 14.15
CA MET A 45 3.83 4.50 12.86
C MET A 45 2.72 5.45 12.40
N GLU A 46 1.44 5.09 12.56
CA GLU A 46 0.31 5.95 12.23
C GLU A 46 0.30 7.22 13.13
N SER A 47 0.63 7.07 14.42
CA SER A 47 0.80 8.20 15.34
C SER A 47 1.97 9.11 14.95
N LYS A 48 3.10 8.53 14.54
CA LYS A 48 4.30 9.30 14.16
C LYS A 48 4.17 9.99 12.80
N TYR A 49 3.43 9.38 11.88
CA TYR A 49 3.27 9.84 10.51
C TYR A 49 1.78 9.97 10.17
N PRO A 50 1.13 11.07 10.58
CA PRO A 50 -0.28 11.27 10.32
C PRO A 50 -0.56 11.30 8.81
N ASN A 51 -1.67 10.67 8.42
CA ASN A 51 -2.07 10.50 7.02
C ASN A 51 -1.02 9.78 6.16
N CYS A 52 -0.24 8.85 6.73
CA CYS A 52 0.67 8.03 5.93
C CYS A 52 -0.09 6.97 5.10
N GLY A 53 0.44 6.68 3.92
CA GLY A 53 0.09 5.49 3.16
C GLY A 53 0.77 4.29 3.82
N ILE A 54 0.01 3.24 4.10
CA ILE A 54 0.54 2.02 4.72
C ILE A 54 0.65 0.94 3.65
N LEU A 55 1.80 0.27 3.61
CA LEU A 55 2.06 -0.90 2.77
C LEU A 55 2.70 -2.01 3.62
N VAL A 56 1.91 -3.02 3.98
CA VAL A 56 2.41 -4.22 4.69
C VAL A 56 2.47 -5.35 3.68
N THR A 57 3.62 -5.98 3.51
CA THR A 57 3.80 -7.06 2.53
C THR A 57 4.68 -8.18 3.07
N GLY A 58 4.65 -9.33 2.41
CA GLY A 58 5.51 -10.48 2.70
C GLY A 58 4.70 -11.76 2.90
N ASP A 59 5.30 -12.79 3.48
CA ASP A 59 4.67 -14.09 3.70
C ASP A 59 4.03 -14.13 5.10
N PHE A 60 2.69 -14.18 5.11
CA PHE A 60 1.87 -14.21 6.32
C PHE A 60 1.58 -15.64 6.78
N ASN A 61 1.90 -16.65 5.97
CA ASN A 61 1.43 -18.02 6.15
C ASN A 61 -0.08 -18.06 6.49
N ARG A 62 -0.44 -18.42 7.72
CA ARG A 62 -1.83 -18.53 8.18
C ARG A 62 -2.24 -17.45 9.20
N LEU A 63 -1.46 -16.37 9.32
CA LEU A 63 -1.71 -15.32 10.28
C LEU A 63 -3.08 -14.65 10.06
N ASP A 64 -3.90 -14.57 11.10
CA ASP A 64 -5.17 -13.83 11.06
C ASP A 64 -4.94 -12.31 11.07
N ILE A 65 -5.20 -11.69 9.92
CA ILE A 65 -5.05 -10.25 9.68
C ILE A 65 -6.31 -9.44 9.93
N GLY A 66 -7.43 -10.04 10.34
CA GLY A 66 -8.74 -9.38 10.38
C GLY A 66 -8.77 -8.11 11.26
N CYS A 67 -8.05 -8.13 12.38
CA CYS A 67 -7.92 -6.97 13.26
C CYS A 67 -7.15 -5.82 12.58
N LEU A 68 -6.05 -6.14 11.87
CA LEU A 68 -5.21 -5.16 11.18
C LEU A 68 -5.99 -4.47 10.05
N LEU A 69 -6.75 -5.26 9.27
CA LEU A 69 -7.56 -4.72 8.18
C LEU A 69 -8.57 -3.68 8.68
N LYS A 70 -9.27 -4.01 9.77
CA LYS A 70 -10.32 -3.14 10.35
C LYS A 70 -9.73 -1.88 10.97
N HIS A 71 -8.72 -2.02 11.84
CA HIS A 71 -8.21 -0.90 12.63
C HIS A 71 -7.46 0.12 11.77
N PHE A 72 -6.62 -0.34 10.84
CA PHE A 72 -5.78 0.52 10.01
C PHE A 72 -6.40 0.84 8.63
N ARG A 73 -7.67 0.49 8.42
CA ARG A 73 -8.41 0.68 7.15
C ARG A 73 -7.66 0.10 5.94
N LEU A 74 -7.04 -1.06 6.13
CA LEU A 74 -6.28 -1.74 5.08
C LEU A 74 -7.20 -2.64 4.26
N LYS A 75 -6.89 -2.79 2.98
CA LYS A 75 -7.40 -3.89 2.14
C LYS A 75 -6.25 -4.81 1.77
N GLN A 76 -6.53 -6.11 1.80
CA GLN A 76 -5.68 -7.12 1.18
C GLN A 76 -5.97 -7.13 -0.32
N ILE A 77 -4.97 -6.78 -1.14
CA ILE A 77 -5.17 -6.59 -2.59
C ILE A 77 -4.72 -7.77 -3.44
N VAL A 78 -3.98 -8.73 -2.89
CA VAL A 78 -3.59 -9.97 -3.61
C VAL A 78 -4.77 -10.94 -3.62
N LYS A 79 -5.14 -11.40 -4.82
CA LYS A 79 -6.24 -12.37 -5.04
C LYS A 79 -5.77 -13.72 -5.58
N GLU A 80 -4.60 -13.74 -6.18
CA GLU A 80 -4.05 -14.92 -6.86
C GLU A 80 -3.28 -15.80 -5.87
N HIS A 81 -3.13 -17.08 -6.20
CA HIS A 81 -2.35 -18.00 -5.39
C HIS A 81 -0.85 -17.68 -5.49
N THR A 82 -0.21 -17.57 -4.34
CA THR A 82 1.21 -17.22 -4.23
C THR A 82 2.08 -18.43 -3.89
N ARG A 83 1.48 -19.54 -3.46
CA ARG A 83 2.15 -20.83 -3.29
C ARG A 83 1.16 -21.97 -3.51
N LYS A 84 1.35 -22.76 -4.57
CA LYS A 84 0.39 -23.83 -4.97
C LYS A 84 -1.04 -23.26 -5.04
N ASP A 85 -1.96 -23.80 -4.24
CA ASP A 85 -3.37 -23.38 -4.17
C ASP A 85 -3.65 -22.45 -2.97
N ALA A 86 -2.62 -21.79 -2.41
CA ALA A 86 -2.74 -20.90 -1.28
C ALA A 86 -2.20 -19.49 -1.59
N THR A 87 -2.84 -18.47 -1.00
CA THR A 87 -2.34 -17.09 -0.99
C THR A 87 -1.74 -16.81 0.38
N LEU A 88 -0.41 -16.96 0.49
CA LEU A 88 0.36 -16.74 1.73
C LEU A 88 1.07 -15.39 1.72
N ASP A 89 1.60 -15.00 0.55
CA ASP A 89 2.14 -13.67 0.33
C ASP A 89 1.04 -12.63 0.13
N LEU A 90 0.96 -11.66 1.04
CA LEU A 90 -0.11 -10.66 1.07
C LEU A 90 0.43 -9.25 0.83
N ILE A 91 -0.44 -8.35 0.38
CA ILE A 91 -0.19 -6.91 0.28
C ILE A 91 -1.38 -6.18 0.92
N LEU A 92 -1.17 -5.69 2.14
CA LEU A 92 -2.18 -4.93 2.88
C LEU A 92 -1.91 -3.43 2.71
N THR A 93 -2.90 -2.68 2.25
CA THR A 93 -2.73 -1.23 2.06
C THR A 93 -4.02 -0.42 2.24
N ASN A 94 -3.89 0.77 2.81
CA ASN A 94 -4.94 1.80 2.81
C ASN A 94 -4.98 2.62 1.50
N MET A 95 -4.04 2.37 0.57
CA MET A 95 -3.93 3.03 -0.73
C MET A 95 -4.46 2.16 -1.88
N HIS A 96 -5.33 1.20 -1.60
CA HIS A 96 -5.77 0.18 -2.56
C HIS A 96 -6.36 0.78 -3.85
N ASP A 97 -7.06 1.93 -3.76
CA ASP A 97 -7.61 2.63 -4.92
C ASP A 97 -6.55 3.30 -5.81
N HIS A 98 -5.28 3.29 -5.40
CA HIS A 98 -4.14 3.82 -6.14
C HIS A 98 -3.28 2.75 -6.80
N TYR A 99 -3.66 1.47 -6.68
CA TYR A 99 -2.98 0.36 -7.35
C TYR A 99 -3.89 -0.29 -8.38
N SER A 100 -3.29 -0.74 -9.47
CA SER A 100 -3.92 -1.73 -10.35
C SER A 100 -4.06 -3.04 -9.59
N PRO A 101 -5.03 -3.92 -9.94
CA PRO A 101 -5.06 -5.27 -9.40
C PRO A 101 -3.67 -5.93 -9.49
N PRO A 102 -3.11 -6.45 -8.39
CA PRO A 102 -1.79 -7.08 -8.41
C PRO A 102 -1.75 -8.24 -9.40
N GLN A 103 -0.61 -8.37 -10.09
CA GLN A 103 -0.41 -9.40 -11.09
C GLN A 103 0.53 -10.49 -10.56
N PRO A 104 0.18 -11.78 -10.72
CA PRO A 104 1.06 -12.88 -10.38
C PRO A 104 2.07 -13.10 -11.51
N PHE A 105 3.26 -13.55 -11.13
CA PHE A 105 4.35 -13.94 -12.02
C PHE A 105 4.93 -15.28 -11.56
N ALA A 106 5.60 -15.96 -12.48
CA ALA A 106 6.28 -17.21 -12.18
C ALA A 106 7.27 -17.05 -11.00
N PRO A 107 7.54 -18.13 -10.25
CA PRO A 107 8.52 -18.10 -9.18
C PRO A 107 9.90 -17.64 -9.66
N LEU A 108 10.63 -16.96 -8.79
CA LEU A 108 12.01 -16.59 -9.06
C LEU A 108 12.94 -17.77 -8.76
N GLY A 109 13.68 -18.22 -9.78
CA GLY A 109 14.65 -19.30 -9.65
C GLY A 109 13.99 -20.62 -9.21
N LEU A 110 14.44 -21.15 -8.07
CA LEU A 110 13.96 -22.42 -7.50
C LEU A 110 12.92 -22.22 -6.39
N SER A 111 12.38 -21.00 -6.24
CA SER A 111 11.31 -20.70 -5.28
C SER A 111 10.06 -21.52 -5.61
N ASP A 112 9.35 -21.99 -4.58
CA ASP A 112 8.00 -22.53 -4.71
C ASP A 112 6.90 -21.48 -4.50
N HIS A 113 7.30 -20.22 -4.26
CA HIS A 113 6.42 -19.06 -4.19
C HIS A 113 6.44 -18.28 -5.51
N ASN A 114 5.24 -17.99 -6.04
CA ASN A 114 5.01 -17.06 -7.15
C ASN A 114 5.29 -15.62 -6.71
N VAL A 115 5.72 -14.78 -7.64
CA VAL A 115 5.89 -13.35 -7.38
C VAL A 115 4.58 -12.62 -7.59
N VAL A 116 4.31 -11.61 -6.76
CA VAL A 116 3.19 -10.69 -6.96
C VAL A 116 3.72 -9.27 -7.14
N VAL A 117 3.24 -8.59 -8.18
CA VAL A 117 3.60 -7.20 -8.46
C VAL A 117 2.37 -6.32 -8.35
N ALA A 118 2.41 -5.36 -7.42
CA ALA A 118 1.43 -4.28 -7.32
C ALA A 118 1.97 -3.03 -8.03
N THR A 119 1.29 -2.59 -9.08
CA THR A 119 1.69 -1.42 -9.87
C THR A 119 0.79 -0.23 -9.53
N PRO A 120 1.34 0.95 -9.21
CA PRO A 120 0.53 2.14 -9.00
C PRO A 120 -0.26 2.45 -10.27
N LEU A 121 -1.49 2.93 -10.12
CA LEU A 121 -2.26 3.44 -11.26
C LEU A 121 -1.43 4.55 -11.90
N HIS A 122 -1.07 4.38 -13.18
CA HIS A 122 -0.44 5.43 -13.94
C HIS A 122 -1.36 6.65 -13.87
N GLY A 123 -0.91 7.68 -13.17
CA GLY A 123 -1.65 8.92 -13.09
C GLY A 123 -1.97 9.33 -14.52
N LYS A 124 -3.27 9.42 -14.86
CA LYS A 124 -3.69 10.34 -15.90
C LYS A 124 -2.90 11.60 -15.60
N ARG A 125 -1.99 12.01 -16.49
CA ARG A 125 -1.43 13.35 -16.44
C ARG A 125 -2.65 14.22 -16.26
N ILE A 126 -2.77 14.89 -15.12
CA ILE A 126 -3.75 15.95 -15.00
C ILE A 126 -3.22 16.95 -16.01
N ASN A 127 -3.78 16.91 -17.21
CA ASN A 127 -3.68 17.99 -18.16
C ASN A 127 -4.41 19.13 -17.44
N ASN A 128 -3.71 19.81 -16.55
CA ASN A 128 -4.07 21.14 -16.10
C ASN A 128 -3.93 22.01 -17.36
N THR A 129 -4.89 21.90 -18.28
CA THR A 129 -5.26 23.02 -19.11
C THR A 129 -5.73 24.09 -18.14
N LYS A 130 -4.78 24.87 -17.62
CA LYS A 130 -5.06 26.17 -17.04
C LYS A 130 -5.84 26.91 -18.12
N LYS A 131 -7.17 27.00 -17.97
CA LYS A 131 -7.96 27.93 -18.75
C LYS A 131 -7.65 29.31 -18.20
N THR A 132 -6.65 29.97 -18.76
CA THR A 132 -6.42 31.39 -18.53
C THR A 132 -7.57 32.14 -19.19
N ILE A 133 -8.49 32.66 -18.39
CA ILE A 133 -9.53 33.57 -18.90
C ILE A 133 -8.96 34.99 -18.79
N THR A 134 -8.50 35.53 -19.91
CA THR A 134 -8.12 36.93 -20.03
C THR A 134 -9.40 37.74 -20.29
N LYS A 135 -9.92 38.44 -19.28
CA LYS A 135 -10.94 39.48 -19.51
C LYS A 135 -10.23 40.80 -19.77
N ARG A 136 -10.52 41.42 -20.93
CA ARG A 136 -10.05 42.76 -21.27
C ARG A 136 -11.03 43.78 -20.66
N ASP A 137 -10.52 44.83 -20.04
CA ASP A 137 -11.37 45.90 -19.50
C ASP A 137 -12.00 46.69 -20.67
N LEU A 138 -13.31 46.94 -20.60
CA LEU A 138 -14.13 47.57 -21.64
C LEU A 138 -14.62 48.96 -21.23
N ARG A 139 -14.07 49.55 -20.17
CA ARG A 139 -14.43 50.93 -19.79
C ARG A 139 -14.00 51.89 -20.90
N ALA A 140 -14.97 52.61 -21.45
CA ALA A 140 -14.70 53.74 -22.32
C ALA A 140 -13.93 54.79 -21.52
N SER A 141 -12.82 55.28 -22.07
CA SER A 141 -12.09 56.42 -21.52
C SER A 141 -12.99 57.65 -21.64
N SER A 142 -13.11 58.38 -20.53
CA SER A 142 -13.92 59.58 -20.35
C SER A 142 -13.65 60.67 -21.39
#